data_AF-A0A5N6KWQ5-F1
#
_entry.id   AF-A0A5N6KWQ5-F1
#
_cell.length_a   1.000
_cell.length_b   1.000
_cell.length_c   1.000
_cell.angle_alpha   90.00
_cell.angle_beta   90.00
_cell.angle_gamma   90.00
#
_symmetry.space_group_name_H-M   'P 1'
#
loop_
_entity.id
_entity.type
_entity.pdbx_description
1 polymer ?
#
loop_
_entity_poly.entity_id
_entity_poly.type
_entity_poly.pdbx_seq_one_letter_code
_entity_poly.pdbx_strand_id
1 'polypeptide(L)'
;MAEASGYSKEEAMRVAQLIMKVDLREDEGTQALEDVACLVFLDDQFAKFAEEHGEQKILGILRKTWGKMTRRGQEMALEIHMEGRSKELLEKALAG
;
A
#
# COMPACT_ATOMS: atom_id res chain seq x y z
N MET A 1 10.99 0.08 25.13
CA MET A 1 9.61 -0.40 24.86
C MET A 1 8.67 0.75 25.17
N ALA A 2 7.59 0.98 24.39
CA ALA A 2 6.77 2.20 24.46
C ALA A 2 6.28 2.57 25.88
N GLU A 3 5.99 1.59 26.73
CA GLU A 3 5.60 1.81 28.13
C GLU A 3 6.69 2.52 28.96
N ALA A 4 7.97 2.23 28.69
CA ALA A 4 9.11 2.91 29.33
C ALA A 4 9.29 4.37 28.85
N SER A 5 8.53 4.80 27.84
CA SER A 5 8.51 6.15 27.28
C SER A 5 7.25 6.94 27.65
N GLY A 6 6.40 6.41 28.54
CA GLY A 6 5.21 7.09 29.05
C GLY A 6 3.91 6.82 28.28
N TYR A 7 3.91 5.89 27.33
CA TYR A 7 2.70 5.41 26.67
C TYR A 7 1.97 4.36 27.52
N SER A 8 0.65 4.40 27.50
CA SER A 8 -0.17 3.34 28.10
C SER A 8 0.00 2.02 27.35
N LYS A 9 -0.34 0.92 28.02
CA LYS A 9 -0.30 -0.42 27.42
C LYS A 9 -1.28 -0.53 26.26
N GLU A 10 -2.45 0.10 26.39
CA GLU A 10 -3.49 0.14 25.39
C GLU A 10 -3.01 0.86 24.12
N GLU A 11 -2.32 1.99 24.26
CA GLU A 11 -1.70 2.70 23.13
C GLU A 11 -0.61 1.86 22.46
N ALA A 12 0.27 1.24 23.25
CA ALA A 12 1.31 0.37 22.72
C ALA A 12 0.73 -0.82 21.93
N MET A 13 -0.34 -1.43 22.45
CA MET A 13 -1.05 -2.51 21.79
C MET A 13 -1.74 -2.04 20.50
N ARG A 14 -2.38 -0.86 20.52
CA ARG A 14 -3.02 -0.29 19.33
C ARG A 14 -2.01 -0.06 18.21
N VAL A 15 -0.85 0.54 18.51
CA VAL A 15 0.21 0.75 17.53
C VAL A 15 0.74 -0.59 16.99
N ALA A 16 0.93 -1.58 17.86
CA ALA A 16 1.37 -2.90 17.44
C ALA A 16 0.38 -3.55 16.45
N GLN A 17 -0.93 -3.47 16.72
CA GLN A 17 -1.97 -3.98 15.82
C GLN A 17 -1.93 -3.30 14.44
N LEU A 18 -1.78 -1.98 14.41
CA LEU A 18 -1.67 -1.21 13.16
C LEU A 18 -0.44 -1.64 12.35
N ILE A 19 0.74 -1.71 12.97
CA ILE A 19 1.99 -2.10 12.30
C ILE A 19 1.92 -3.53 11.77
N MET A 20 1.34 -4.45 12.55
CA MET A 20 1.14 -5.84 12.13
C MET A 20 0.02 -6.02 11.10
N LYS A 21 -0.74 -4.96 10.81
CA LYS A 21 -1.87 -4.93 9.89
C LYS A 21 -2.97 -5.94 10.25
N VAL A 22 -3.24 -6.05 11.55
CA VAL A 22 -4.32 -6.89 12.08
C VAL A 22 -5.66 -6.32 11.59
N ASP A 23 -6.56 -7.23 11.19
CA ASP A 23 -7.92 -6.92 10.72
C ASP A 23 -7.97 -5.87 9.60
N LEU A 24 -7.04 -5.97 8.63
CA LEU A 24 -6.86 -5.02 7.53
C LEU A 24 -8.16 -4.58 6.83
N ARG A 25 -9.20 -5.41 6.77
CA ARG A 25 -10.46 -5.05 6.10
C ARG A 25 -11.55 -4.51 7.03
N GLU A 26 -11.35 -4.61 8.33
CA GLU A 26 -12.37 -4.28 9.35
C GLU A 26 -11.95 -3.09 10.23
N ASP A 27 -10.65 -2.81 10.34
CA ASP A 27 -10.13 -1.67 11.09
C ASP A 27 -9.77 -0.47 10.18
N GLU A 28 -10.43 0.67 10.39
CA GLU A 28 -10.23 1.88 9.60
C GLU A 28 -8.79 2.42 9.68
N GLY A 29 -8.15 2.31 10.85
CA GLY A 29 -6.76 2.74 11.05
C GLY A 29 -5.78 1.87 10.28
N THR A 30 -6.00 0.55 10.28
CA THR A 30 -5.20 -0.39 9.51
C THR A 30 -5.40 -0.19 8.01
N GLN A 31 -6.64 0.04 7.55
CA GLN A 31 -6.90 0.38 6.13
C GLN A 31 -6.18 1.65 5.70
N ALA A 32 -6.26 2.71 6.50
CA ALA A 32 -5.58 3.96 6.19
C ALA A 32 -4.06 3.76 6.11
N LEU A 33 -3.48 2.95 7.00
CA LEU A 33 -2.05 2.64 6.97
C LEU A 33 -1.66 1.81 5.74
N GLU A 34 -2.49 0.86 5.32
CA GLU A 34 -2.25 0.08 4.09
C GLU A 34 -2.39 0.92 2.84
N ASP A 35 -3.38 1.82 2.78
CA ASP A 35 -3.54 2.78 1.69
C ASP A 35 -2.27 3.63 1.55
N VAL A 36 -1.78 4.20 2.65
CA VAL A 36 -0.53 4.97 2.65
C VAL A 36 0.65 4.13 2.19
N ALA A 37 0.78 2.89 2.68
CA ALA A 37 1.85 1.99 2.26
C ALA A 37 1.79 1.68 0.75
N CYS A 38 0.60 1.47 0.20
CA CYS A 38 0.41 1.22 -1.22
C CYS A 38 0.69 2.46 -2.07
N LEU A 39 0.24 3.64 -1.63
CA LEU A 39 0.49 4.90 -2.32
C LEU A 39 1.97 5.23 -2.37
N VAL A 40 2.70 5.11 -1.25
CA VAL A 40 4.15 5.31 -1.21
C VAL A 40 4.88 4.33 -2.13
N PHE A 41 4.45 3.06 -2.17
CA PHE A 41 5.01 2.09 -3.10
C PHE A 41 4.81 2.53 -4.56
N LEU A 42 3.60 2.94 -4.93
CA LEU A 42 3.26 3.36 -6.29
C LEU A 42 4.01 4.63 -6.72
N ASP A 43 4.18 5.59 -5.82
CA ASP A 43 4.80 6.89 -6.10
C ASP A 43 6.34 6.82 -6.10
N ASP A 44 6.95 6.24 -5.06
CA ASP A 44 8.40 6.35 -4.82
C ASP A 44 9.18 5.11 -5.28
N GLN A 45 8.55 3.93 -5.32
CA GLN A 45 9.28 2.66 -5.42
C GLN A 45 8.97 1.88 -6.69
N PHE A 46 7.79 2.09 -7.26
CA PHE A 46 7.28 1.23 -8.32
C PHE A 46 8.10 1.30 -9.61
N ALA A 47 8.57 2.49 -10.01
CA ALA A 47 9.38 2.64 -11.23
C ALA A 47 10.64 1.76 -11.18
N LYS A 48 11.39 1.83 -10.08
CA LYS A 48 12.58 0.99 -9.87
C LYS A 48 12.21 -0.50 -9.76
N PHE A 49 11.14 -0.82 -9.03
CA PHE A 49 10.65 -2.20 -8.92
C PHE A 49 10.31 -2.80 -10.30
N ALA A 50 9.78 -1.99 -11.22
CA ALA A 50 9.40 -2.42 -12.56
C ALA A 50 10.61 -2.69 -13.47
N GLU A 51 11.77 -2.08 -13.20
CA GLU A 51 13.03 -2.34 -13.90
C GLU A 51 13.66 -3.66 -13.46
N GLU A 52 13.55 -4.00 -12.17
CA GLU A 52 14.20 -5.16 -11.55
C GLU A 52 13.44 -6.49 -11.72
N HIS A 53 12.22 -6.45 -12.25
CA HIS A 53 11.32 -7.61 -12.29
C HIS A 53 10.63 -7.83 -13.63
N GLY A 54 10.25 -9.10 -13.87
CA GLY A 54 9.48 -9.48 -15.05
C GLY A 54 8.02 -9.06 -14.98
N GLU A 55 7.42 -8.78 -16.14
CA GLU A 55 6.04 -8.25 -16.27
C GLU A 55 5.00 -9.07 -15.49
N GLN A 56 5.01 -10.40 -15.58
CA GLN A 56 4.03 -11.22 -14.85
C GLN A 56 4.07 -11.00 -13.33
N LYS A 57 5.27 -10.88 -12.75
CA LYS A 57 5.42 -10.60 -11.32
C LYS A 57 4.89 -9.22 -10.98
N ILE A 58 5.20 -8.24 -11.82
CA ILE A 58 4.77 -6.85 -11.62
C ILE A 58 3.26 -6.75 -11.65
N LEU A 59 2.59 -7.30 -12.67
CA LEU A 59 1.13 -7.29 -12.77
C LEU A 59 0.49 -7.98 -11.56
N GLY A 60 1.07 -9.08 -11.09
CA GLY A 60 0.62 -9.75 -9.87
C GLY A 60 0.73 -8.88 -8.61
N ILE A 61 1.81 -8.09 -8.47
CA ILE A 61 1.98 -7.16 -7.35
C ILE A 61 1.03 -5.98 -7.46
N LEU A 62 0.85 -5.40 -8.65
CA LEU A 62 -0.06 -4.26 -8.85
C LEU A 62 -1.51 -4.64 -8.52
N ARG A 63 -2.01 -5.78 -9.00
CA ARG A 63 -3.35 -6.27 -8.66
C ARG A 63 -3.54 -6.49 -7.16
N LYS A 64 -2.53 -7.08 -6.50
CA LYS A 64 -2.56 -7.27 -5.03
C LYS A 64 -2.52 -5.94 -4.28
N THR A 65 -1.70 -5.00 -4.73
CA THR A 65 -1.62 -3.64 -4.16
C THR A 65 -2.98 -2.96 -4.28
N TRP A 66 -3.57 -2.98 -5.46
CA TRP A 66 -4.90 -2.41 -5.73
C TRP A 66 -6.01 -3.05 -4.88
N GLY A 67 -6.02 -4.38 -4.77
CA GLY A 67 -7.04 -5.14 -4.04
C GLY A 67 -6.98 -5.02 -2.50
N LYS A 68 -5.94 -4.38 -1.96
CA LYS A 68 -5.83 -4.06 -0.54
C LYS A 68 -6.24 -2.62 -0.20
N MET A 69 -6.27 -1.75 -1.21
CA MET A 69 -6.60 -0.35 -1.02
C MET A 69 -8.09 -0.14 -0.88
N THR A 70 -8.47 0.88 -0.12
CA THR A 70 -9.84 1.39 -0.10
C THR A 70 -10.15 2.09 -1.42
N ARG A 71 -11.43 2.38 -1.66
CA ARG A 71 -11.85 3.18 -2.82
C ARG A 71 -11.17 4.55 -2.84
N ARG A 72 -11.06 5.21 -1.69
CA ARG A 72 -10.38 6.51 -1.58
C ARG A 72 -8.89 6.36 -1.88
N GLY A 73 -8.26 5.29 -1.39
CA GLY A 73 -6.89 4.94 -1.73
C GLY A 73 -6.70 4.83 -3.24
N GLN A 74 -7.55 4.05 -3.91
CA GLN A 74 -7.52 3.86 -5.36
C GLN A 74 -7.72 5.17 -6.13
N GLU A 75 -8.63 6.03 -5.69
CA GLU A 75 -8.84 7.36 -6.28
C GLU A 75 -7.56 8.21 -6.19
N MET A 76 -6.90 8.25 -5.03
CA MET A 76 -5.60 8.95 -4.88
C MET A 76 -4.48 8.31 -5.71
N ALA A 77 -4.47 6.99 -5.88
CA ALA A 77 -3.47 6.30 -6.68
C ALA A 77 -3.54 6.67 -8.17
N LEU A 78 -4.74 6.99 -8.68
CA LEU A 78 -4.92 7.46 -10.07
C LEU A 78 -4.40 8.89 -10.29
N GLU A 79 -4.20 9.66 -9.23
CA GLU A 79 -3.62 11.00 -9.27
C GLU A 79 -2.08 10.98 -9.27
N ILE A 80 -1.46 9.83 -8.99
CA ILE A 80 0.00 9.67 -9.02
C ILE A 80 0.49 9.81 -10.46
N HIS A 81 1.42 10.74 -10.68
CA HIS A 81 2.04 10.94 -11.98
C HIS A 81 2.97 9.78 -12.33
N MET A 82 2.52 8.92 -13.24
CA MET A 82 3.33 7.84 -13.81
C MET A 82 3.55 8.06 -15.31
N GLU A 83 4.75 7.74 -15.78
CA GLU A 83 5.12 7.85 -17.20
C GLU A 83 5.73 6.54 -17.72
N GLY A 84 5.69 6.37 -19.05
CA GLY A 84 6.30 5.24 -19.76
C GLY A 84 5.84 3.87 -19.25
N ARG A 85 6.81 2.98 -19.04
CA ARG A 85 6.58 1.57 -18.68
C ARG A 85 5.77 1.39 -17.40
N SER A 86 5.95 2.25 -16.40
CA SER A 86 5.21 2.17 -15.13
C SER A 86 3.72 2.36 -15.36
N LYS A 87 3.34 3.39 -16.11
CA LYS A 87 1.94 3.68 -16.44
C LYS A 87 1.30 2.54 -17.24
N GLU A 88 2.00 2.03 -18.26
CA GLU A 88 1.52 0.90 -19.07
C GLU A 88 1.26 -0.35 -18.23
N LEU A 89 2.14 -0.65 -17.27
CA LEU A 89 2.00 -1.80 -16.38
C LEU A 89 0.82 -1.63 -15.42
N LEU A 90 0.59 -0.41 -14.90
CA LEU A 90 -0.58 -0.11 -14.07
C LEU A 90 -1.87 -0.29 -14.86
N GLU A 91 -1.99 0.30 -16.05
CA GLU A 91 -3.17 0.17 -16.91
C GLU A 91 -3.46 -1.30 -17.26
N LYS A 92 -2.42 -2.06 -17.64
CA LYS A 92 -2.53 -3.52 -17.88
C LYS A 92 -3.00 -4.28 -16.65
N ALA A 93 -2.57 -3.89 -15.45
CA ALA A 93 -2.96 -4.56 -14.22
C ALA A 93 -4.44 -4.32 -13.89
N LEU A 94 -4.97 -3.13 -14.18
CA LEU A 94 -6.36 -2.75 -13.92
C LEU A 94 -7.35 -3.24 -14.98
N ALA A 95 -6.88 -3.54 -16.20
CA ALA A 95 -7.72 -3.99 -17.30
C ALA A 95 -8.17 -5.47 -17.22
N GLY A 96 -7.69 -6.25 -16.24
CA GLY A 96 -8.01 -7.67 -16.10
C GLY A 96 -8.26 -8.08 -14.66
#